data_AF-R7TC19-F1
#
_entry.id   AF-R7TC19-F1
#
_cell.length_a   1.000
_cell.length_b   1.000
_cell.length_c   1.000
_cell.angle_alpha   90.00
_cell.angle_beta   90.00
_cell.angle_gamma   90.00
#
_symmetry.space_group_name_H-M   'P 1'
#
loop_
_entity.id
_entity.type
_entity.pdbx_description
1 polymer ?
#
loop_
_entity_poly.entity_id
_entity_poly.type
_entity_poly.pdbx_seq_one_letter_code
_entity_poly.pdbx_strand_id
1 'polypeptide(L)'
;MQMMTDEESQLLWSFWCGFLMQLASLCMTFSIGINLNVILFIDANCSGRFGVESFGLGLSCNRQVFGQVILKTFIIVFFFWCQQSEKNHPRITRKGEYPRKQSRFPGILEPILNIRKYTIISLSSYHLIIILSLVAVSSAVQDINREVYSRKWNLVIHGIQGAPKEEEATTEDKVRQMGAECLKIASAQDKSQHPFAACHRLSAAKDAGIIVKFANLSSKNQWLANAKNQRNTRNNISISPDTPRCLKGLRSELLGYKKNLPVEQKKAAKTQYSQAWPFITLNLGNGRNFKPKFCVEDLVNRYYEHSAANIDYNYNHIKL
;
A
#
# COMPACT_ATOMS: atom_id res chain seq x y z
N MET A 1 45.66 28.62 -5.13
CA MET A 1 44.97 27.32 -4.91
C MET A 1 45.91 26.49 -4.04
N GLN A 2 45.71 26.50 -2.73
CA GLN A 2 46.58 25.79 -1.79
C GLN A 2 46.28 24.29 -1.87
N MET A 3 47.29 23.50 -2.20
CA MET A 3 47.17 22.05 -2.18
C MET A 3 47.16 21.60 -0.72
N MET A 4 46.11 20.86 -0.39
CA MET A 4 45.92 20.23 0.91
C MET A 4 47.10 19.30 1.19
N THR A 5 47.65 19.37 2.40
CA THR A 5 48.82 18.55 2.76
C THR A 5 48.40 17.10 3.00
N ASP A 6 49.34 16.16 2.80
CA ASP A 6 49.06 14.72 2.98
C ASP A 6 48.53 14.40 4.39
N GLU A 7 48.97 15.14 5.42
CA GLU A 7 48.48 15.00 6.79
C GLU A 7 47.02 15.42 6.96
N GLU A 8 46.61 16.52 6.32
CA GLU A 8 45.21 16.96 6.36
C GLU A 8 44.29 15.97 5.62
N SER A 9 44.79 15.34 4.56
CA SER A 9 44.05 14.30 3.83
C SER A 9 43.82 13.04 4.69
N GLN A 10 44.83 12.64 5.48
CA GLN A 10 44.74 11.49 6.37
C GLN A 10 43.77 11.75 7.54
N LEU A 11 43.83 12.95 8.14
CA LEU A 11 42.91 13.34 9.20
C LEU A 11 41.45 13.35 8.73
N LEU A 12 41.20 13.86 7.52
CA LEU A 12 39.87 13.82 6.92
C LEU A 12 39.40 12.39 6.64
N TRP A 13 40.30 11.52 6.18
CA TRP A 13 39.96 10.12 5.93
C TRP A 13 39.61 9.37 7.22
N SER A 14 40.41 9.55 8.28
CA SER A 14 40.15 8.97 9.60
C SER A 14 38.84 9.51 10.20
N PHE A 15 38.55 10.81 10.04
CA PHE A 15 37.30 11.41 10.48
C PHE A 15 36.08 10.81 9.77
N TRP A 16 36.13 10.68 8.44
CA TRP A 16 35.04 10.07 7.66
C TRP A 16 34.87 8.58 7.96
N CYS A 17 35.95 7.82 8.16
CA CYS A 17 35.87 6.43 8.59
C CYS A 17 35.23 6.30 9.98
N GLY A 18 35.61 7.14 10.94
CA GLY A 18 34.99 7.16 12.27
C GLY A 18 33.50 7.52 12.20
N PHE A 19 33.15 8.52 11.41
CA PHE A 19 31.76 8.94 11.19
C PHE A 19 30.92 7.84 10.53
N LEU A 20 31.44 7.19 9.48
CA LEU A 20 30.77 6.08 8.80
C LEU A 20 30.59 4.86 9.71
N MET A 21 31.56 4.56 10.58
CA MET A 21 31.45 3.47 11.56
C MET A 21 30.40 3.77 12.63
N GLN A 22 30.31 5.01 13.10
CA GLN A 22 29.24 5.43 14.03
C GLN A 22 27.87 5.42 13.36
N LEU A 23 27.78 5.88 12.10
CA LEU A 23 26.54 5.84 11.33
C LEU A 23 26.09 4.40 11.06
N ALA A 24 27.04 3.51 10.72
CA ALA A 24 26.77 2.08 10.54
C ALA A 24 26.33 1.42 11.84
N SER A 25 26.95 1.77 12.99
CA SER A 25 26.54 1.30 14.31
C SER A 25 25.12 1.76 14.67
N LEU A 26 24.79 3.04 14.43
CA LEU A 26 23.45 3.59 14.59
C LEU A 26 22.44 2.90 13.66
N CYS A 27 22.78 2.70 12.39
CA CYS A 27 21.95 1.98 11.42
C CYS A 27 21.76 0.51 11.80
N MET A 28 22.78 -0.17 12.32
CA MET A 28 22.68 -1.56 12.79
C MET A 28 21.80 -1.65 14.03
N THR A 29 21.97 -0.74 15.00
CA THR A 29 21.14 -0.70 16.22
C THR A 29 19.68 -0.39 15.88
N PHE A 30 19.45 0.51 14.92
CA PHE A 30 18.12 0.85 14.42
C PHE A 30 17.51 -0.27 13.56
N SER A 31 18.32 -0.97 12.75
CA SER A 31 17.89 -2.13 11.96
C SER A 31 17.59 -3.33 12.84
N ILE A 32 18.31 -3.53 13.94
CA ILE A 32 18.00 -4.54 14.96
C ILE A 32 16.69 -4.16 15.66
N GLY A 33 16.48 -2.88 16.00
CA GLY A 33 15.23 -2.39 16.58
C GLY A 33 14.01 -2.50 15.64
N ILE A 34 14.19 -2.27 14.33
CA ILE A 34 13.15 -2.45 13.31
C ILE A 34 12.91 -3.94 13.07
N ASN A 35 13.96 -4.77 12.93
CA ASN A 35 13.80 -6.21 12.72
C ASN A 35 13.14 -6.89 13.92
N LEU A 36 13.47 -6.51 15.16
CA LEU A 36 12.78 -7.04 16.35
C LEU A 36 11.31 -6.65 16.35
N ASN A 37 10.95 -5.42 15.97
CA ASN A 37 9.55 -5.01 15.87
C ASN A 37 8.81 -5.65 14.69
N VAL A 38 9.45 -5.84 13.53
CA VAL A 38 8.87 -6.49 12.35
C VAL A 38 8.72 -8.00 12.58
N ILE A 39 9.68 -8.65 13.22
CA ILE A 39 9.60 -10.06 13.62
C ILE A 39 8.50 -10.26 14.67
N LEU A 40 8.41 -9.38 15.69
CA LEU A 40 7.30 -9.43 16.66
C LEU A 40 5.94 -9.14 16.00
N PHE A 41 5.89 -8.29 14.97
CA PHE A 41 4.67 -8.00 14.21
C PHE A 41 4.24 -9.15 13.28
N ILE A 42 5.20 -9.93 12.76
CA ILE A 42 4.93 -11.14 11.97
C ILE A 42 4.53 -12.30 12.89
N ASP A 43 5.18 -12.46 14.05
CA ASP A 43 4.92 -13.58 14.96
C ASP A 43 3.58 -13.43 15.71
N ALA A 44 3.20 -12.20 16.07
CA ALA A 44 1.88 -11.89 16.65
C ALA A 44 0.71 -12.07 15.66
N ASN A 45 0.96 -12.01 14.35
CA ASN A 45 -0.05 -12.29 13.32
C ASN A 45 -0.12 -13.78 12.93
N CYS A 46 0.88 -14.59 13.31
CA CYS A 46 0.92 -16.03 13.06
C CYS A 46 0.47 -16.86 14.27
N SER A 47 0.60 -16.34 15.49
CA SER A 47 0.18 -17.03 16.72
C SER A 47 -1.00 -16.30 17.39
N GLY A 48 -2.20 -16.82 17.17
CA GLY A 48 -3.39 -16.36 17.86
C GLY A 48 -3.36 -16.70 19.35
N ARG A 49 -2.77 -15.81 20.16
CA ARG A 49 -3.02 -15.54 21.60
C ARG A 49 -1.79 -14.85 22.18
N PHE A 50 -1.93 -13.60 22.61
CA PHE A 50 -1.49 -13.08 23.92
C PHE A 50 -1.88 -11.59 24.00
N GLY A 51 -2.58 -11.22 25.07
CA GLY A 51 -2.84 -9.82 25.42
C GLY A 51 -1.66 -9.31 26.24
N VAL A 52 -1.08 -8.19 25.84
CA VAL A 52 -0.17 -7.41 26.67
C VAL A 52 -0.57 -5.95 26.53
N GLU A 53 -1.13 -5.39 27.60
CA GLU A 53 -1.26 -3.96 27.79
C GLU A 53 0.14 -3.35 27.95
N SER A 54 0.40 -2.23 27.29
CA SER A 54 1.62 -1.45 27.54
C SER A 54 1.28 0.02 27.59
N PHE A 55 1.52 0.58 28.77
CA PHE A 55 1.41 1.97 29.17
C PHE A 55 2.18 2.91 28.26
N GLY A 56 1.59 4.07 27.99
CA GLY A 56 2.16 5.12 27.18
C GLY A 56 3.19 5.98 27.92
N LEU A 57 4.21 6.42 27.18
CA LEU A 57 4.87 7.70 27.40
C LEU A 57 4.90 8.45 26.06
N GLY A 58 4.27 9.62 26.06
CA GLY A 58 4.06 10.46 24.91
C GLY A 58 5.34 11.14 24.44
N LEU A 59 5.82 10.73 23.27
CA LEU A 59 6.59 11.56 22.36
C LEU A 59 6.01 11.35 20.96
N SER A 60 5.01 12.14 20.59
CA SER A 60 4.44 12.14 19.24
C SER A 60 5.36 12.91 18.28
N CYS A 61 6.59 12.41 18.10
CA CYS A 61 7.36 12.79 16.93
C CYS A 61 6.81 11.95 15.76
N ASN A 62 6.37 12.61 14.69
CA ASN A 62 5.70 11.98 13.56
C ASN A 62 6.66 10.99 12.88
N ARG A 63 6.65 9.72 13.31
CA ARG A 63 7.58 8.64 12.86
C ARG A 63 7.58 8.50 11.33
N GLN A 64 6.49 8.88 10.66
CA GLN A 64 6.36 8.91 9.20
C GLN A 64 7.29 9.93 8.54
N VAL A 65 7.39 11.14 9.11
CA VAL A 65 8.27 12.20 8.60
C VAL A 65 9.72 11.81 8.86
N PHE A 66 10.01 11.28 10.06
CA PHE A 66 11.37 10.91 10.44
C PHE A 66 11.92 9.75 9.59
N GLY A 67 11.12 8.72 9.31
CA GLY A 67 11.51 7.61 8.43
C GLY A 67 11.77 8.06 6.98
N GLN A 68 10.93 8.95 6.44
CA GLN A 68 11.13 9.52 5.10
C GLN A 68 12.37 10.41 5.01
N VAL A 69 12.65 11.20 6.05
CA VAL A 69 13.84 12.06 6.12
C VAL A 69 15.12 11.22 6.20
N ILE A 70 15.13 10.16 7.03
CA ILE A 70 16.29 9.25 7.12
C ILE A 70 16.54 8.57 5.77
N LEU A 71 15.50 8.04 5.12
CA LEU A 71 15.66 7.35 3.84
C LEU A 71 16.16 8.30 2.74
N LYS A 72 15.60 9.52 2.65
CA LYS A 72 16.08 10.54 1.70
C LYS A 72 17.52 10.95 1.97
N THR A 73 17.88 11.13 3.25
CA THR A 73 19.25 11.49 3.65
C THR A 73 20.23 10.37 3.31
N PHE A 74 19.86 9.12 3.57
CA PHE A 74 20.69 7.96 3.26
C PHE A 74 20.92 7.79 1.75
N ILE A 75 19.86 7.98 0.94
CA ILE A 75 19.97 7.93 -0.52
C ILE A 75 20.88 9.06 -1.04
N ILE A 76 20.73 10.29 -0.54
CA ILE A 76 21.58 11.42 -0.94
C ILE A 76 23.04 11.18 -0.57
N VAL A 77 23.32 10.72 0.66
CA VAL A 77 24.68 10.42 1.12
C VAL A 77 25.30 9.29 0.30
N PHE A 78 24.55 8.24 -0.01
CA PHE A 78 25.02 7.14 -0.85
C PHE A 78 25.34 7.59 -2.28
N PHE A 79 24.50 8.44 -2.86
CA PHE A 79 24.72 9.00 -4.21
C PHE A 79 25.95 9.92 -4.25
N PHE A 80 26.12 10.77 -3.24
CA PHE A 80 27.30 11.62 -3.10
C PHE A 80 28.57 10.79 -2.93
N TRP A 81 28.53 9.74 -2.12
CA TRP A 81 29.66 8.84 -1.93
C TRP A 81 30.07 8.12 -3.23
N CYS A 82 29.09 7.65 -4.01
CA CYS A 82 29.35 7.06 -5.32
C CYS A 82 29.99 8.07 -6.30
N GLN A 83 29.49 9.31 -6.36
CA GLN A 83 30.09 10.35 -7.22
C GLN A 83 31.49 10.76 -6.78
N GLN A 84 31.77 10.81 -5.46
CA GLN A 84 33.08 11.15 -4.94
C GLN A 84 34.12 10.06 -5.26
N SER A 85 33.70 8.78 -5.22
CA SER A 85 34.56 7.63 -5.54
C SER A 85 35.02 7.61 -7.00
N GLU A 86 34.21 8.10 -7.95
CA GLU A 86 34.61 8.19 -9.36
C GLU A 86 35.61 9.32 -9.62
N LYS A 87 35.51 10.44 -8.89
CA LYS A 87 36.39 11.60 -9.06
C LYS A 87 37.79 11.42 -8.47
N ASN A 88 37.94 10.53 -7.50
CA ASN A 88 39.20 10.32 -6.78
C ASN A 88 40.06 9.17 -7.33
N HIS A 89 39.78 8.66 -8.53
CA HIS A 89 40.71 7.76 -9.21
C HIS A 89 41.82 8.57 -9.90
N PRO A 90 43.07 8.56 -9.42
CA PRO A 90 44.16 9.25 -10.11
C PRO A 90 44.36 8.61 -11.48
N ARG A 91 44.18 9.40 -12.54
CA ARG A 91 44.69 9.04 -13.88
C ARG A 91 46.21 8.95 -13.76
N ILE A 92 46.73 7.73 -13.67
CA ILE A 92 48.16 7.44 -13.74
C ILE A 92 48.65 7.89 -15.12
N THR A 93 49.16 9.11 -15.19
CA THR A 93 49.91 9.60 -16.35
C THR A 93 51.34 9.13 -16.19
N ARG A 94 51.74 8.13 -16.97
CA ARG A 94 53.10 7.59 -16.99
C ARG A 94 54.05 8.63 -17.58
N LYS A 95 54.87 9.28 -16.75
CA LYS A 95 56.22 9.72 -17.09
C LYS A 95 57.10 9.62 -15.85
N GLY A 96 58.09 8.72 -15.91
CA GLY A 96 59.07 8.53 -14.83
C GLY A 96 59.67 7.13 -14.88
N GLU A 97 60.79 6.98 -15.57
CA GLU A 97 61.62 5.78 -15.59
C GLU A 97 62.20 5.51 -14.20
N TYR A 98 62.03 4.28 -13.71
CA TYR A 98 62.85 3.70 -12.65
C TYR A 98 63.27 2.27 -13.04
N PRO A 99 64.48 1.83 -12.66
CA PRO A 99 65.07 0.59 -13.14
C PRO A 99 64.39 -0.64 -12.51
N ARG A 100 64.18 -1.63 -13.37
CA ARG A 100 63.56 -2.93 -13.09
C ARG A 100 64.36 -3.73 -12.06
N LYS A 101 63.73 -4.10 -10.95
CA LYS A 101 63.95 -5.40 -10.31
C LYS A 101 62.76 -6.31 -10.66
N GLN A 102 63.04 -7.32 -11.49
CA GLN A 102 62.09 -8.36 -11.87
C GLN A 102 61.81 -9.28 -10.67
N SER A 103 60.73 -9.02 -9.93
CA SER A 103 60.06 -10.07 -9.16
C SER A 103 59.06 -10.78 -10.09
N ARG A 104 59.39 -12.00 -10.51
CA ARG A 104 58.48 -12.91 -11.22
C ARG A 104 57.36 -13.32 -10.28
N PHE A 105 56.21 -12.66 -10.35
CA PHE A 105 54.87 -13.27 -10.16
C PHE A 105 53.80 -12.30 -10.72
N PRO A 106 53.54 -12.29 -12.04
CA PRO A 106 52.41 -11.56 -12.58
C PRO A 106 51.24 -12.51 -12.85
N GLY A 107 50.03 -12.11 -12.46
CA GLY A 107 48.85 -12.47 -13.25
C GLY A 107 47.65 -13.15 -12.57
N ILE A 108 47.64 -13.43 -11.26
CA ILE A 108 46.48 -14.12 -10.64
C ILE A 108 45.69 -13.24 -9.67
N LEU A 109 46.29 -12.19 -9.07
CA LEU A 109 45.63 -11.38 -8.04
C LEU A 109 44.70 -10.27 -8.56
N GLU A 110 44.99 -9.68 -9.72
CA GLU A 110 44.09 -8.67 -10.31
C GLU A 110 42.71 -9.20 -10.72
N PRO A 111 42.56 -10.36 -11.40
CA PRO A 111 41.24 -10.87 -11.73
C PRO A 111 40.42 -11.24 -10.48
N ILE A 112 41.07 -11.73 -9.41
CA ILE A 112 40.38 -12.09 -8.15
C ILE A 112 39.84 -10.85 -7.43
N LEU A 113 40.58 -9.74 -7.40
CA LEU A 113 40.12 -8.48 -6.81
C LEU A 113 38.98 -7.84 -7.62
N ASN A 114 39.01 -7.97 -8.95
CA ASN A 114 37.95 -7.46 -9.81
C ASN A 114 36.65 -8.29 -9.63
N ILE A 115 36.74 -9.62 -9.60
CA ILE A 115 35.60 -10.51 -9.34
C ILE A 115 34.94 -10.19 -8.00
N ARG A 116 35.73 -9.97 -6.93
CA ARG A 116 35.17 -9.60 -5.61
C ARG A 116 34.45 -8.26 -5.61
N LYS A 117 34.96 -7.25 -6.33
CA LYS A 117 34.30 -5.94 -6.44
C LYS A 117 32.95 -6.03 -7.16
N TYR A 118 32.88 -6.74 -8.30
CA TYR A 118 31.63 -6.92 -9.03
C TYR A 118 30.59 -7.73 -8.22
N THR A 119 31.00 -8.77 -7.50
CA THR A 119 30.10 -9.56 -6.66
C THR A 119 29.54 -8.74 -5.48
N ILE A 120 30.35 -7.88 -4.85
CA ILE A 120 29.89 -7.03 -3.74
C ILE A 120 28.90 -5.95 -4.22
N ILE A 121 29.18 -5.29 -5.35
CA ILE A 121 28.27 -4.29 -5.94
C ILE A 121 26.94 -4.94 -6.36
N SER A 122 27.00 -6.15 -6.93
CA SER A 122 25.83 -6.92 -7.33
C SER A 122 24.96 -7.28 -6.12
N LEU A 123 25.54 -7.85 -5.05
CA LEU A 123 24.81 -8.21 -3.82
C LEU A 123 24.20 -6.99 -3.12
N SER A 124 24.90 -5.86 -3.07
CA SER A 124 24.38 -4.61 -2.51
C SER A 124 23.17 -4.09 -3.30
N SER A 125 23.19 -4.22 -4.63
CA SER A 125 22.11 -3.79 -5.49
C SER A 125 20.86 -4.65 -5.30
N TYR A 126 21.01 -5.98 -5.17
CA TYR A 126 19.89 -6.87 -4.89
C TYR A 126 19.21 -6.58 -3.54
N HIS A 127 19.99 -6.34 -2.48
CA HIS A 127 19.42 -6.00 -1.16
C HIS A 127 18.64 -4.68 -1.21
N LEU A 128 19.19 -3.67 -1.92
CA LEU A 128 18.49 -2.40 -2.10
C LEU A 128 17.16 -2.59 -2.84
N ILE A 129 17.14 -3.38 -3.91
CA ILE A 129 15.92 -3.69 -4.66
C ILE A 129 14.87 -4.37 -3.78
N ILE A 130 15.27 -5.33 -2.94
CA ILE A 130 14.37 -6.02 -2.02
C ILE A 130 13.79 -5.02 -0.99
N ILE A 131 14.63 -4.18 -0.39
CA ILE A 131 14.19 -3.18 0.60
C ILE A 131 13.21 -2.19 -0.05
N LEU A 132 13.54 -1.65 -1.23
CA LEU A 132 12.66 -0.73 -1.95
C LEU A 132 11.32 -1.39 -2.31
N SER A 133 11.34 -2.66 -2.73
CA SER A 133 10.12 -3.41 -3.05
C SER A 133 9.24 -3.60 -1.81
N LEU A 134 9.82 -3.95 -0.66
CA LEU A 134 9.09 -4.09 0.60
C LEU A 134 8.47 -2.76 1.06
N VAL A 135 9.21 -1.65 0.93
CA VAL A 135 8.69 -0.31 1.25
C VAL A 135 7.53 0.06 0.33
N ALA A 136 7.66 -0.19 -0.98
CA ALA A 136 6.61 0.07 -1.96
C ALA A 136 5.33 -0.75 -1.70
N VAL A 137 5.48 -2.04 -1.36
CA VAL A 137 4.36 -2.92 -0.98
C VAL A 137 3.70 -2.43 0.30
N SER A 138 4.48 -2.11 1.34
CA SER A 138 3.95 -1.62 2.62
C SER A 138 3.18 -0.31 2.45
N SER A 139 3.72 0.64 1.67
CA SER A 139 3.04 1.90 1.36
C SER A 139 1.72 1.67 0.63
N ALA A 140 1.72 0.84 -0.43
CA ALA A 140 0.51 0.53 -1.18
C ALA A 140 -0.57 -0.10 -0.28
N VAL A 141 -0.20 -1.07 0.57
CA VAL A 141 -1.16 -1.69 1.50
C VAL A 141 -1.72 -0.67 2.49
N GLN A 142 -0.91 0.26 2.99
CA GLN A 142 -1.38 1.32 3.88
C GLN A 142 -2.35 2.28 3.19
N ASP A 143 -2.08 2.67 1.95
CA ASP A 143 -2.97 3.55 1.19
C ASP A 143 -4.31 2.85 0.91
N ILE A 144 -4.26 1.57 0.52
CA ILE A 144 -5.45 0.75 0.32
C ILE A 144 -6.22 0.58 1.64
N ASN A 145 -5.54 0.38 2.77
CA ASN A 145 -6.20 0.33 4.09
C ASN A 145 -7.02 1.61 4.34
N ARG A 146 -6.43 2.79 4.09
CA ARG A 146 -7.12 4.08 4.24
C ARG A 146 -8.30 4.20 3.28
N GLU A 147 -8.11 3.79 2.03
CA GLU A 147 -9.16 3.83 1.01
C GLU A 147 -10.35 2.94 1.39
N VAL A 148 -10.09 1.68 1.77
CA VAL A 148 -11.13 0.73 2.24
C VAL A 148 -11.87 1.31 3.44
N TYR A 149 -11.14 1.87 4.41
CA TYR A 149 -11.75 2.47 5.60
C TYR A 149 -12.64 3.67 5.25
N SER A 150 -12.20 4.54 4.35
CA SER A 150 -12.96 5.72 3.92
C SER A 150 -14.27 5.33 3.20
N ARG A 151 -14.22 4.25 2.39
CA ARG A 151 -15.37 3.73 1.63
C ARG A 151 -16.30 2.85 2.46
N LYS A 152 -15.95 2.54 3.72
CA LYS A 152 -16.77 1.70 4.62
C LYS A 152 -18.20 2.22 4.76
N TRP A 153 -18.39 3.53 4.66
CA TRP A 153 -19.66 4.22 4.81
C TRP A 153 -20.48 4.30 3.52
N ASN A 154 -19.94 3.83 2.41
CA ASN A 154 -20.51 4.00 1.09
C ASN A 154 -21.30 2.75 0.65
N LEU A 155 -22.39 2.99 -0.08
CA LEU A 155 -23.08 2.00 -0.90
C LEU A 155 -23.09 2.46 -2.35
N VAL A 156 -23.01 1.49 -3.26
CA VAL A 156 -23.24 1.71 -4.69
C VAL A 156 -24.55 1.07 -5.09
N ILE A 157 -25.42 1.86 -5.70
CA ILE A 157 -26.77 1.48 -6.13
C ILE A 157 -26.85 1.60 -7.65
N HIS A 158 -27.33 0.54 -8.32
CA HIS A 158 -27.59 0.50 -9.75
C HIS A 158 -29.07 0.21 -10.02
N GLY A 159 -29.57 0.65 -11.18
CA GLY A 159 -30.93 0.37 -11.64
C GLY A 159 -31.98 1.44 -11.31
N ILE A 160 -31.59 2.55 -10.68
CA ILE A 160 -32.48 3.71 -10.49
C ILE A 160 -32.38 4.61 -11.73
N GLN A 161 -33.51 4.88 -12.37
CA GLN A 161 -33.54 5.73 -13.56
C GLN A 161 -33.25 7.20 -13.24
N GLY A 162 -32.52 7.88 -14.12
CA GLY A 162 -32.11 9.27 -13.92
C GLY A 162 -31.74 9.98 -15.22
N ALA A 163 -32.01 11.28 -15.24
CA ALA A 163 -31.60 12.14 -16.35
C ALA A 163 -30.08 12.32 -16.37
N PRO A 164 -29.48 12.59 -17.54
CA PRO A 164 -28.09 13.05 -17.60
C PRO A 164 -27.92 14.32 -16.75
N LYS A 165 -26.82 14.41 -15.99
CA LYS A 165 -26.54 15.53 -15.08
C LYS A 165 -27.67 15.84 -14.08
N GLU A 166 -28.40 14.81 -13.62
CA GLU A 166 -29.41 14.92 -12.58
C GLU A 166 -28.83 15.56 -11.30
N GLU A 167 -29.59 16.48 -10.70
CA GLU A 167 -29.22 17.16 -9.47
C GLU A 167 -29.13 16.16 -8.30
N GLU A 168 -28.20 16.41 -7.37
CA GLU A 168 -27.95 15.58 -6.21
C GLU A 168 -29.20 15.44 -5.32
N ALA A 169 -29.94 16.53 -5.09
CA ALA A 169 -31.18 16.51 -4.30
C ALA A 169 -32.23 15.56 -4.90
N THR A 170 -32.43 15.63 -6.23
CA THR A 170 -33.36 14.73 -6.95
C THR A 170 -32.88 13.27 -6.88
N THR A 171 -31.57 13.05 -6.99
CA THR A 171 -30.98 11.71 -6.84
C THR A 171 -31.22 11.16 -5.43
N GLU A 172 -31.02 11.97 -4.40
CA GLU A 172 -31.25 11.60 -3.00
C GLU A 172 -32.71 11.22 -2.77
N ASP A 173 -33.66 12.04 -3.22
CA ASP A 173 -35.09 11.79 -3.02
C ASP A 173 -35.51 10.46 -3.69
N LYS A 174 -35.01 10.17 -4.89
CA LYS A 174 -35.21 8.87 -5.57
C LYS A 174 -34.61 7.70 -4.80
N VAL A 175 -33.43 7.87 -4.21
CA VAL A 175 -32.79 6.84 -3.39
C VAL A 175 -33.60 6.58 -2.12
N ARG A 176 -34.12 7.63 -1.47
CA ARG A 176 -34.97 7.50 -0.28
C ARG A 176 -36.31 6.85 -0.60
N GLN A 177 -36.92 7.22 -1.73
CA GLN A 177 -38.11 6.56 -2.25
C GLN A 177 -37.88 5.07 -2.49
N MET A 178 -36.77 4.73 -3.17
CA MET A 178 -36.38 3.34 -3.33
C MET A 178 -36.16 2.63 -1.99
N GLY A 179 -35.53 3.28 -1.02
CA GLY A 179 -35.35 2.74 0.34
C GLY A 179 -36.68 2.42 1.05
N ALA A 180 -37.67 3.28 0.90
CA ALA A 180 -39.00 3.07 1.49
C ALA A 180 -39.78 1.96 0.76
N GLU A 181 -39.87 2.04 -0.58
CA GLU A 181 -40.71 1.16 -1.39
C GLU A 181 -40.08 -0.22 -1.60
N CYS A 182 -38.81 -0.25 -2.01
CA CYS A 182 -38.11 -1.49 -2.30
C CYS A 182 -37.61 -2.11 -0.99
N LEU A 183 -36.80 -1.39 -0.20
CA LEU A 183 -36.18 -1.97 1.00
C LEU A 183 -37.11 -2.08 2.21
N LYS A 184 -38.34 -1.55 2.13
CA LYS A 184 -39.33 -1.53 3.23
C LYS A 184 -38.80 -0.87 4.50
N ILE A 185 -37.92 0.12 4.34
CA ILE A 185 -37.40 0.91 5.45
C ILE A 185 -38.29 2.16 5.55
N ALA A 186 -39.34 2.09 6.38
CA ALA A 186 -40.31 3.18 6.53
C ALA A 186 -39.63 4.53 6.88
N SER A 187 -38.56 4.49 7.67
CA SER A 187 -37.78 5.68 8.05
C SER A 187 -36.80 6.16 6.97
N ALA A 188 -36.70 5.51 5.80
CA ALA A 188 -35.74 5.93 4.76
C ALA A 188 -36.03 7.34 4.22
N GLN A 189 -37.30 7.76 4.23
CA GLN A 189 -37.72 9.11 3.85
C GLN A 189 -37.36 10.16 4.90
N ASP A 190 -37.21 9.76 6.15
CA ASP A 190 -36.83 10.67 7.22
C ASP A 190 -35.31 10.92 7.19
N LYS A 191 -34.96 12.13 6.73
CA LYS A 191 -33.56 12.60 6.63
C LYS A 191 -32.85 12.61 8.00
N SER A 192 -33.59 12.73 9.10
CA SER A 192 -33.02 12.72 10.45
C SER A 192 -32.61 11.32 10.91
N GLN A 193 -33.36 10.29 10.51
CA GLN A 193 -33.12 8.89 10.92
C GLN A 193 -32.05 8.21 10.06
N HIS A 194 -31.99 8.56 8.77
CA HIS A 194 -30.98 8.07 7.83
C HIS A 194 -30.26 9.23 7.14
N PRO A 195 -29.40 9.96 7.87
CA PRO A 195 -28.65 11.07 7.29
C PRO A 195 -27.62 10.55 6.27
N PHE A 196 -27.70 11.08 5.06
CA PHE A 196 -26.68 10.90 4.03
C PHE A 196 -25.69 12.05 4.16
N ALA A 197 -24.40 11.72 4.16
CA ALA A 197 -23.32 12.71 4.08
C ALA A 197 -23.09 13.16 2.63
N ALA A 198 -23.39 12.28 1.66
CA ALA A 198 -23.37 12.59 0.24
C ALA A 198 -24.24 11.58 -0.52
N CYS A 199 -24.93 12.03 -1.57
CA CYS A 199 -25.67 11.16 -2.47
C CYS A 199 -25.63 11.75 -3.89
N HIS A 200 -24.97 11.08 -4.82
CA HIS A 200 -24.85 11.57 -6.19
C HIS A 200 -24.61 10.45 -7.19
N ARG A 201 -24.85 10.74 -8.47
CA ARG A 201 -24.53 9.83 -9.59
C ARG A 201 -23.00 9.71 -9.74
N LEU A 202 -22.51 8.53 -10.08
CA LEU A 202 -21.09 8.24 -10.33
C LEU A 202 -20.57 8.87 -11.63
N SER A 203 -21.47 9.23 -12.56
CA SER A 203 -21.14 9.94 -13.79
C SER A 203 -22.35 10.74 -14.28
N ALA A 204 -22.11 11.68 -15.21
CA ALA A 204 -23.17 12.48 -15.83
C ALA A 204 -24.04 11.70 -16.84
N ALA A 205 -23.74 10.42 -17.08
CA ALA A 205 -24.49 9.59 -18.03
C ALA A 205 -25.90 9.29 -17.52
N LYS A 206 -26.82 9.05 -18.45
CA LYS A 206 -28.17 8.57 -18.15
C LYS A 206 -28.10 7.26 -17.36
N ASP A 207 -28.95 7.14 -16.33
CA ASP A 207 -29.08 5.95 -15.48
C ASP A 207 -27.75 5.47 -14.85
N ALA A 208 -26.79 6.39 -14.67
CA ALA A 208 -25.53 6.08 -14.01
C ALA A 208 -25.75 5.53 -12.59
N GLY A 209 -24.85 4.65 -12.13
CA GLY A 209 -24.86 4.16 -10.75
C GLY A 209 -24.77 5.32 -9.76
N ILE A 210 -25.36 5.15 -8.58
CA ILE A 210 -25.40 6.16 -7.52
C ILE A 210 -24.49 5.71 -6.39
N ILE A 211 -23.70 6.63 -5.85
CA ILE A 211 -22.98 6.43 -4.61
C ILE A 211 -23.70 7.15 -3.47
N VAL A 212 -23.89 6.45 -2.37
CA VAL A 212 -24.52 6.98 -1.15
C VAL A 212 -23.55 6.81 -0.01
N LYS A 213 -23.12 7.92 0.60
CA LYS A 213 -22.31 7.93 1.81
C LYS A 213 -23.20 8.17 3.00
N PHE A 214 -23.27 7.21 3.92
CA PHE A 214 -24.06 7.33 5.14
C PHE A 214 -23.24 8.04 6.22
N ALA A 215 -23.89 8.90 7.02
CA ALA A 215 -23.26 9.40 8.23
C ALA A 215 -23.16 8.32 9.32
N ASN A 216 -24.09 7.34 9.31
CA ASN A 216 -24.18 6.28 10.31
C ASN A 216 -24.01 4.88 9.69
N LEU A 217 -23.17 4.05 10.32
CA LEU A 217 -22.85 2.70 9.83
C LEU A 217 -24.02 1.74 10.07
N SER A 218 -24.78 1.96 11.15
CA SER A 218 -26.02 1.22 11.46
C SER A 218 -27.03 1.36 10.33
N SER A 219 -27.30 2.58 9.86
CA SER A 219 -28.18 2.87 8.73
C SER A 219 -27.72 2.13 7.47
N LYS A 220 -26.44 2.27 7.10
CA LYS A 220 -25.86 1.56 5.94
C LYS A 220 -26.02 0.03 6.05
N ASN A 221 -25.79 -0.54 7.23
CA ASN A 221 -25.93 -1.98 7.45
C ASN A 221 -27.38 -2.45 7.39
N GLN A 222 -28.33 -1.64 7.89
CA GLN A 222 -29.76 -1.90 7.77
C GLN A 222 -30.19 -1.93 6.30
N TRP A 223 -29.71 -0.98 5.49
CA TRP A 223 -29.97 -0.95 4.04
C TRP A 223 -29.45 -2.23 3.36
N LEU A 224 -28.21 -2.64 3.64
CA LEU A 224 -27.63 -3.88 3.10
C LEU A 224 -28.37 -5.15 3.56
N ALA A 225 -28.86 -5.19 4.79
CA ALA A 225 -29.60 -6.33 5.30
C ALA A 225 -30.92 -6.51 4.53
N ASN A 226 -31.67 -5.42 4.33
CA ASN A 226 -32.94 -5.43 3.59
C ASN A 226 -32.74 -5.66 2.08
N ALA A 227 -31.61 -5.21 1.51
CA ALA A 227 -31.27 -5.44 0.11
C ALA A 227 -31.16 -6.93 -0.26
N LYS A 228 -30.83 -7.81 0.69
CA LYS A 228 -30.75 -9.27 0.43
C LYS A 228 -32.07 -9.88 -0.03
N ASN A 229 -33.19 -9.26 0.35
CA ASN A 229 -34.53 -9.74 0.02
C ASN A 229 -35.02 -9.23 -1.35
N GLN A 230 -34.27 -8.36 -2.01
CA GLN A 230 -34.67 -7.70 -3.27
C GLN A 230 -34.47 -8.55 -4.52
N ARG A 231 -33.96 -9.78 -4.39
CA ARG A 231 -33.52 -10.59 -5.55
C ARG A 231 -34.66 -11.01 -6.49
N ASN A 232 -35.92 -10.89 -6.04
CA ASN A 232 -37.12 -11.26 -6.79
C ASN A 232 -38.00 -10.05 -7.19
N THR A 233 -37.49 -8.83 -7.02
CA THR A 233 -38.26 -7.61 -7.30
C THR A 233 -38.12 -7.24 -8.78
N ARG A 234 -39.21 -6.79 -9.42
CA ARG A 234 -39.26 -6.46 -10.85
C ARG A 234 -38.28 -5.38 -11.30
N ASN A 235 -37.72 -4.60 -10.36
CA ASN A 235 -37.01 -3.36 -10.65
C ASN A 235 -35.52 -3.55 -11.00
N ASN A 236 -34.97 -4.78 -10.98
CA ASN A 236 -33.55 -5.06 -11.29
C ASN A 236 -32.54 -4.15 -10.53
N ILE A 237 -32.91 -3.67 -9.34
CA ILE A 237 -32.07 -2.80 -8.53
C ILE A 237 -30.98 -3.64 -7.85
N SER A 238 -29.74 -3.16 -7.94
CA SER A 238 -28.60 -3.80 -7.29
C SER A 238 -27.98 -2.85 -6.27
N ILE A 239 -27.81 -3.32 -5.04
CA ILE A 239 -27.17 -2.57 -3.95
C ILE A 239 -25.96 -3.36 -3.48
N SER A 240 -24.81 -2.71 -3.43
CA SER A 240 -23.58 -3.34 -3.01
C SER A 240 -22.72 -2.41 -2.15
N PRO A 241 -21.93 -2.95 -1.20
CA PRO A 241 -20.89 -2.16 -0.54
C PRO A 241 -19.90 -1.64 -1.58
N ASP A 242 -19.54 -0.36 -1.47
CA ASP A 242 -18.44 0.23 -2.22
C ASP A 242 -17.13 -0.43 -1.79
N THR A 243 -16.37 -0.92 -2.75
CA THR A 243 -15.08 -1.57 -2.53
C THR A 243 -14.08 -1.04 -3.56
N PRO A 244 -12.85 -0.69 -3.15
CA PRO A 244 -11.80 -0.29 -4.08
C PRO A 244 -11.65 -1.24 -5.27
N ARG A 245 -11.34 -0.69 -6.44
CA ARG A 245 -11.27 -1.46 -7.69
C ARG A 245 -10.19 -2.54 -7.65
N CYS A 246 -9.09 -2.30 -6.95
CA CYS A 246 -8.02 -3.28 -6.72
C CYS A 246 -8.52 -4.55 -6.01
N LEU A 247 -9.55 -4.45 -5.15
CA LEU A 247 -10.17 -5.59 -4.44
C LEU A 247 -11.24 -6.33 -5.24
N LYS A 248 -11.55 -5.90 -6.47
CA LYS A 248 -12.58 -6.56 -7.31
C LYS A 248 -12.22 -8.01 -7.63
N GLY A 249 -10.92 -8.32 -7.77
CA GLY A 249 -10.42 -9.68 -7.99
C GLY A 249 -10.74 -10.58 -6.80
N LEU A 250 -10.27 -10.20 -5.61
CA LEU A 250 -10.56 -10.88 -4.35
C LEU A 250 -12.07 -11.10 -4.15
N ARG A 251 -12.86 -10.04 -4.29
CA ARG A 251 -14.32 -10.11 -4.10
C ARG A 251 -14.98 -11.11 -5.07
N SER A 252 -14.58 -11.09 -6.33
CA SER A 252 -15.10 -12.02 -7.35
C SER A 252 -14.77 -13.47 -7.00
N GLU A 253 -13.55 -13.73 -6.53
CA GLU A 253 -13.13 -15.07 -6.10
C GLU A 253 -13.96 -15.57 -4.91
N LEU A 254 -14.11 -14.76 -3.86
CA LEU A 254 -14.89 -15.11 -2.68
C LEU A 254 -16.36 -15.38 -3.01
N LEU A 255 -16.97 -14.55 -3.85
CA LEU A 255 -18.37 -14.71 -4.26
C LEU A 255 -18.56 -15.91 -5.20
N GLY A 256 -17.59 -16.15 -6.09
CA GLY A 256 -17.56 -17.32 -6.96
C GLY A 256 -17.50 -18.61 -6.16
N TYR A 257 -16.60 -18.70 -5.18
CA TYR A 257 -16.52 -19.84 -4.28
C TYR A 257 -17.83 -20.02 -3.49
N LYS A 258 -18.35 -18.95 -2.88
CA LYS A 258 -19.62 -18.99 -2.15
C LYS A 258 -20.79 -19.45 -3.02
N LYS A 259 -20.80 -19.14 -4.31
CA LYS A 259 -21.87 -19.54 -5.23
C LYS A 259 -21.93 -21.07 -5.37
N ASN A 260 -20.77 -21.72 -5.38
CA ASN A 260 -20.58 -23.16 -5.59
C ASN A 260 -20.69 -23.99 -4.31
N LEU A 261 -20.85 -23.36 -3.13
CA LEU A 261 -21.06 -24.08 -1.89
C LEU A 261 -22.43 -24.78 -1.84
N PRO A 262 -22.53 -25.94 -1.16
CA PRO A 262 -23.80 -26.58 -0.83
C PRO A 262 -24.74 -25.62 -0.10
N VAL A 263 -26.06 -25.79 -0.25
CA VAL A 263 -27.08 -24.86 0.27
C VAL A 263 -26.93 -24.61 1.77
N GLU A 264 -26.63 -25.65 2.55
CA GLU A 264 -26.42 -25.56 4.00
C GLU A 264 -25.18 -24.72 4.36
N GLN A 265 -24.04 -25.02 3.76
CA GLN A 265 -22.80 -24.27 3.98
C GLN A 265 -22.91 -22.83 3.48
N LYS A 266 -23.63 -22.60 2.39
CA LYS A 266 -23.86 -21.28 1.82
C LYS A 266 -24.67 -20.36 2.73
N LYS A 267 -25.62 -20.92 3.51
CA LYS A 267 -26.38 -20.18 4.54
C LYS A 267 -25.49 -19.81 5.72
N ALA A 268 -24.61 -20.72 6.15
CA ALA A 268 -23.64 -20.46 7.21
C ALA A 268 -22.54 -19.47 6.77
N ALA A 269 -22.17 -19.48 5.48
CA ALA A 269 -21.07 -18.70 4.96
C ALA A 269 -21.35 -17.19 4.95
N LYS A 270 -20.54 -16.42 5.66
CA LYS A 270 -20.67 -14.96 5.79
C LYS A 270 -19.41 -14.25 5.30
N THR A 271 -19.62 -13.24 4.45
CA THR A 271 -18.54 -12.32 4.07
C THR A 271 -18.31 -11.35 5.22
N GLN A 272 -17.09 -11.29 5.74
CA GLN A 272 -16.67 -10.36 6.77
C GLN A 272 -15.75 -9.30 6.16
N TYR A 273 -15.88 -8.07 6.63
CA TYR A 273 -15.04 -6.95 6.19
C TYR A 273 -14.12 -6.53 7.34
N SER A 274 -12.83 -6.42 7.07
CA SER A 274 -11.78 -6.03 8.01
C SER A 274 -11.14 -4.70 7.59
N GLN A 275 -10.56 -3.99 8.55
CA GLN A 275 -9.79 -2.77 8.30
C GLN A 275 -8.39 -3.06 7.76
N ALA A 276 -7.88 -4.26 7.99
CA ALA A 276 -6.57 -4.71 7.55
C ALA A 276 -6.72 -5.85 6.53
N TRP A 277 -5.68 -6.04 5.72
CA TRP A 277 -5.53 -7.19 4.83
C TRP A 277 -5.86 -8.50 5.58
N PRO A 278 -6.70 -9.39 5.01
CA PRO A 278 -7.19 -9.42 3.62
C PRO A 278 -8.43 -8.57 3.28
N PHE A 279 -8.86 -7.62 4.12
CA PHE A 279 -10.00 -6.69 3.95
C PHE A 279 -11.39 -7.31 3.80
N ILE A 280 -11.50 -8.42 3.08
CA ILE A 280 -12.70 -9.16 2.82
C ILE A 280 -12.33 -10.64 3.03
N THR A 281 -13.00 -11.28 3.97
CA THR A 281 -12.87 -12.73 4.20
C THR A 281 -14.21 -13.40 4.02
N LEU A 282 -14.19 -14.69 3.70
CA LEU A 282 -15.38 -15.53 3.69
C LEU A 282 -15.26 -16.57 4.80
N ASN A 283 -16.00 -16.35 5.89
CA ASN A 283 -16.12 -17.30 6.99
C ASN A 283 -17.11 -18.39 6.59
N LEU A 284 -16.72 -19.66 6.71
CA LEU A 284 -17.51 -20.82 6.27
C LEU A 284 -18.48 -21.36 7.34
N GLY A 285 -18.52 -20.75 8.53
CA GLY A 285 -19.38 -21.13 9.65
C GLY A 285 -18.84 -22.23 10.56
N ASN A 286 -17.82 -22.95 10.13
CA ASN A 286 -17.09 -23.98 10.91
C ASN A 286 -15.84 -23.40 11.62
N GLY A 287 -15.78 -22.08 11.81
CA GLY A 287 -14.61 -21.38 12.34
C GLY A 287 -13.45 -21.23 11.35
N ARG A 288 -13.56 -21.77 10.12
CA ARG A 288 -12.53 -21.61 9.09
C ARG A 288 -12.91 -20.50 8.10
N ASN A 289 -11.88 -19.82 7.61
CA ASN A 289 -11.99 -18.87 6.52
C ASN A 289 -11.53 -19.51 5.21
N PHE A 290 -12.20 -19.19 4.11
CA PHE A 290 -11.71 -19.53 2.78
C PHE A 290 -10.39 -18.79 2.53
N LYS A 291 -9.41 -19.50 1.98
CA LYS A 291 -8.10 -18.95 1.60
C LYS A 291 -8.15 -18.59 0.11
N PRO A 292 -8.22 -17.31 -0.26
CA PRO A 292 -8.19 -16.90 -1.65
C PRO A 292 -6.82 -17.17 -2.27
N LYS A 293 -6.80 -17.40 -3.58
CA LYS A 293 -5.58 -17.38 -4.41
C LYS A 293 -5.06 -15.96 -4.55
N PHE A 294 -5.96 -14.98 -4.54
CA PHE A 294 -5.62 -13.56 -4.58
C PHE A 294 -4.71 -13.17 -3.42
N CYS A 295 -3.48 -12.75 -3.73
CA CYS A 295 -2.44 -12.43 -2.75
C CYS A 295 -2.17 -10.92 -2.62
N VAL A 296 -1.22 -10.55 -1.76
CA VAL A 296 -0.84 -9.13 -1.56
C VAL A 296 -0.19 -8.56 -2.82
N GLU A 297 0.57 -9.37 -3.55
CA GLU A 297 1.21 -8.98 -4.79
C GLU A 297 0.16 -8.60 -5.85
N ASP A 298 -0.90 -9.40 -5.99
CA ASP A 298 -2.03 -9.08 -6.88
C ASP A 298 -2.71 -7.76 -6.49
N LEU A 299 -2.84 -7.51 -5.18
CA LEU A 299 -3.42 -6.29 -4.66
C LEU A 299 -2.58 -5.07 -5.06
N VAL A 300 -1.28 -5.14 -4.82
CA VAL A 300 -0.33 -4.04 -5.05
C VAL A 300 -0.17 -3.77 -6.54
N ASN A 301 -0.02 -4.81 -7.36
CA ASN A 301 0.06 -4.67 -8.82
C ASN A 301 -1.17 -3.96 -9.37
N ARG A 302 -2.38 -4.38 -8.95
CA ARG A 302 -3.61 -3.70 -9.35
C ARG A 302 -3.67 -2.27 -8.85
N TYR A 303 -3.25 -1.98 -7.62
CA TYR A 303 -3.23 -0.60 -7.11
C TYR A 303 -2.38 0.32 -8.00
N TYR A 304 -1.19 -0.13 -8.40
CA TYR A 304 -0.32 0.66 -9.27
C TYR A 304 -0.79 0.71 -10.73
N GLU A 305 -1.35 -0.36 -11.29
CA GLU A 305 -1.98 -0.34 -12.64
C GLU A 305 -3.05 0.75 -12.74
N HIS A 306 -3.88 0.89 -11.71
CA HIS A 306 -4.93 1.91 -11.68
C HIS A 306 -4.36 3.30 -11.48
N SER A 307 -3.29 3.43 -10.69
CA SER A 307 -2.61 4.70 -10.49
C SER A 307 -1.93 5.18 -11.77
N ALA A 308 -1.26 4.28 -12.51
CA ALA A 308 -0.62 4.59 -13.79
C ALA A 308 -1.64 5.02 -14.85
N ALA A 309 -2.76 4.30 -14.97
CA ALA A 309 -3.84 4.66 -15.89
C ALA A 309 -4.44 6.05 -15.57
N ASN A 310 -4.47 6.45 -14.29
CA ASN A 310 -4.92 7.79 -13.88
C ASN A 310 -3.89 8.89 -14.15
N ILE A 311 -2.58 8.57 -14.08
CA ILE A 311 -1.51 9.52 -14.43
C ILE A 311 -1.57 9.85 -15.91
N ASP A 312 -1.69 8.83 -16.78
CA ASP A 312 -1.82 9.02 -18.23
C ASP A 312 -3.10 9.80 -18.59
N TYR A 313 -4.20 9.54 -17.89
CA TYR A 313 -5.44 10.29 -18.07
C TYR A 313 -5.29 11.77 -17.71
N ASN A 314 -4.69 12.08 -16.55
CA ASN A 314 -4.47 13.46 -16.12
C ASN A 314 -3.49 14.21 -17.03
N TYR A 315 -2.44 13.55 -17.54
CA TYR A 315 -1.49 14.19 -18.45
C TYR A 315 -2.12 14.54 -19.81
N ASN A 316 -3.02 13.69 -20.31
CA ASN A 316 -3.70 13.93 -21.60
C ASN A 316 -4.84 14.95 -21.53
N HIS A 317 -5.40 15.18 -20.34
CA HIS A 317 -6.45 16.19 -20.10
C HIS A 317 -5.92 17.55 -19.64
N ILE A 318 -4.65 17.65 -19.27
CA ILE A 318 -3.91 18.91 -19.13
C ILE A 318 -3.22 19.22 -20.47
N LYS A 319 -4.00 19.36 -21.54
CA LYS A 319 -3.57 20.15 -22.70
C LYS A 319 -4.23 21.52 -22.55
N LEU A 320 -3.43 22.48 -22.10
CA LEU A 320 -3.77 23.90 -22.02
C LEU A 320 -4.15 24.44 -23.40
#